data_AF-A0A2K5ETH3-F1
#
_entry.id   AF-A0A2K5ETH3-F1
#
_cell.length_a   1.000
_cell.length_b   1.000
_cell.length_c   1.000
_cell.angle_alpha   90.00
_cell.angle_beta   90.00
_cell.angle_gamma   90.00
#
_symmetry.space_group_name_H-M   'P 1'
#
loop_
_entity.id
_entity.type
_entity.pdbx_description
1 polymer ?
#
loop_
_entity_poly.entity_id
_entity_poly.type
_entity_poly.pdbx_seq_one_letter_code
_entity_poly.pdbx_strand_id
1 'polypeptide(L)'
;MAVPPTYADLGKSARDVFTKGYGFSLIKLDLKTKSENGLEFTSSGSANTETTKATGSLETKYRWTEYGLMLTEKRNTDNTVGTEITVEDQLTGYKREHINLGCDMDFDIAGPSIQGALVLGYEGWLAGYQMNFETAKSQVTQSNFAVGYKTDEFQLHTNVNDETEFGGSIYQKVNKKLETAVNLAWTAGNSNTCFGIAAKYQIDPDAYPRHPGRGFKCAIFTFILLVCLINPHPLVVLLTVTQFHFTQLY
;
A
#
# COMPACT_ATOMS: atom_id res chain seq x y z
N MET A 1 19.50 -2.81 -15.94
CA MET A 1 18.17 -2.17 -15.84
C MET A 1 17.41 -2.84 -14.70
N ALA A 2 16.46 -2.16 -14.05
CA ALA A 2 15.87 -2.65 -12.80
C ALA A 2 14.79 -3.71 -13.05
N VAL A 3 14.77 -4.76 -12.24
CA VAL A 3 13.72 -5.78 -12.20
C VAL A 3 12.35 -5.09 -12.04
N PRO A 4 11.36 -5.42 -12.88
CA PRO A 4 10.03 -4.83 -12.76
C PRO A 4 9.38 -5.21 -11.41
N PRO A 5 8.55 -4.32 -10.83
CA PRO A 5 7.83 -4.61 -9.59
C PRO A 5 6.85 -5.77 -9.77
N THR A 6 6.34 -6.31 -8.65
CA THR A 6 5.21 -7.26 -8.70
C THR A 6 3.95 -6.54 -9.17
N TYR A 7 2.94 -7.29 -9.64
CA TYR A 7 1.67 -6.70 -10.08
C TYR A 7 1.02 -5.86 -8.96
N ALA A 8 1.04 -6.37 -7.72
CA ALA A 8 0.51 -5.66 -6.55
C ALA A 8 1.26 -4.36 -6.25
N ASP A 9 2.56 -4.29 -6.56
CA ASP A 9 3.40 -3.11 -6.35
C ASP A 9 3.30 -2.06 -7.47
N LEU A 10 2.63 -2.35 -8.59
CA LEU A 10 2.37 -1.35 -9.64
C LEU A 10 1.52 -0.22 -9.04
N GLY A 11 1.89 1.04 -9.26
CA GLY A 11 1.17 2.21 -8.71
C GLY A 11 1.26 2.37 -7.18
N LYS A 12 2.02 1.53 -6.47
CA LYS A 12 2.16 1.59 -5.01
C LYS A 12 2.64 2.93 -4.49
N SER A 13 3.54 3.62 -5.21
CA SER A 13 3.99 4.96 -4.83
C SER A 13 2.85 5.97 -4.80
N ALA A 14 1.95 5.97 -5.78
CA ALA A 14 0.76 6.83 -5.79
C ALA A 14 -0.17 6.45 -4.63
N ARG A 15 -0.48 5.15 -4.49
CA ARG A 15 -1.36 4.65 -3.42
C ARG A 15 -0.83 5.01 -2.03
N ASP A 16 0.47 4.86 -1.80
CA ASP A 16 1.12 5.19 -0.54
C ASP A 16 0.96 6.67 -0.15
N VAL A 17 0.88 7.58 -1.13
CA VAL A 17 0.60 9.00 -0.88
C VAL A 17 -0.84 9.19 -0.39
N PHE A 18 -1.80 8.37 -0.84
CA PHE A 18 -3.20 8.41 -0.42
C PHE A 18 -3.52 7.58 0.84
N THR A 19 -2.74 6.55 1.16
CA THR A 19 -3.08 5.60 2.24
C THR A 19 -2.23 5.76 3.48
N LYS A 20 -0.92 6.01 3.35
CA LYS A 20 -0.02 6.03 4.51
C LYS A 20 -0.30 7.25 5.38
N GLY A 21 -0.69 7.01 6.63
CA GLY A 21 -0.93 8.06 7.62
C GLY A 21 -2.33 8.67 7.56
N TYR A 22 -3.28 8.05 6.86
CA TYR A 22 -4.69 8.42 6.93
C TYR A 22 -5.42 7.36 7.76
N GLY A 23 -5.72 7.71 9.01
CA GLY A 23 -6.55 6.91 9.92
C GLY A 23 -7.70 7.76 10.41
N PHE A 24 -8.82 7.74 9.70
CA PHE A 24 -10.01 8.50 10.09
C PHE A 24 -10.74 7.80 11.23
N SER A 25 -11.21 8.58 12.21
CA SER A 25 -11.98 8.09 13.37
C SER A 25 -11.34 6.92 14.12
N LEU A 26 -10.02 6.78 14.04
CA LEU A 26 -9.23 5.72 14.65
C LEU A 26 -8.05 6.34 15.39
N ILE A 27 -8.06 6.22 16.71
CA ILE A 27 -6.88 6.45 17.53
C ILE A 27 -6.03 5.19 17.41
N LYS A 28 -4.97 5.26 16.60
CA LYS A 28 -4.04 4.15 16.40
C LYS A 28 -2.73 4.43 17.12
N LEU A 29 -2.28 3.44 17.88
CA LEU A 29 -1.01 3.42 18.60
C LEU A 29 -0.19 2.27 18.04
N ASP A 30 0.91 2.57 17.36
CA ASP A 30 1.83 1.58 16.80
C ASP A 30 3.14 1.60 17.61
N LEU A 31 3.50 0.49 18.25
CA LEU A 31 4.82 0.25 18.83
C LEU A 31 5.62 -0.67 17.92
N LYS A 32 6.71 -0.15 17.35
CA LYS A 32 7.65 -0.92 16.56
C LYS A 32 8.96 -1.13 17.32
N THR A 33 9.32 -2.38 17.55
CA THR A 33 10.56 -2.79 18.20
C THR A 33 11.41 -3.58 17.21
N LYS A 34 12.65 -3.15 16.98
CA LYS A 34 13.61 -3.86 16.13
C LYS A 34 14.73 -4.41 17.00
N SER A 35 14.88 -5.73 17.00
CA SER A 35 15.98 -6.43 17.65
C SER A 35 17.18 -6.55 16.70
N GLU A 36 18.39 -6.66 17.25
CA GLU A 36 19.62 -6.89 16.50
C GLU A 36 19.62 -8.24 15.78
N ASN A 37 18.85 -9.22 16.28
CA ASN A 37 18.75 -10.57 15.73
C ASN A 37 17.84 -10.68 14.48
N GLY A 38 17.53 -9.56 13.80
CA GLY A 38 16.68 -9.55 12.60
C GLY A 38 15.17 -9.69 12.85
N LEU A 39 14.77 -9.66 14.12
CA LEU A 39 13.37 -9.76 14.58
C LEU A 39 12.78 -8.37 14.74
N GLU A 40 11.72 -8.07 13.99
CA GLU A 40 10.93 -6.84 14.08
C GLU A 40 9.54 -7.17 14.63
N PHE A 41 9.19 -6.61 15.78
CA PHE A 41 7.85 -6.68 16.34
C PHE A 41 7.14 -5.37 16.09
N THR A 42 5.92 -5.43 15.58
CA THR A 42 5.02 -4.29 15.47
C THR A 42 3.74 -4.64 16.22
N SER A 43 3.58 -4.11 17.43
CA SER A 43 2.34 -4.21 18.19
C SER A 43 1.53 -2.96 17.92
N SER A 44 0.29 -3.11 17.44
CA SER A 44 -0.60 -1.98 17.20
C SER A 44 -1.93 -2.14 17.91
N GLY A 45 -2.42 -1.05 18.50
CA GLY A 45 -3.76 -0.95 19.06
C GLY A 45 -4.49 0.19 18.37
N SER A 46 -5.69 -0.07 17.86
CA SER A 46 -6.57 0.96 17.32
C SER A 46 -7.89 0.99 18.06
N ALA A 47 -8.33 2.19 18.45
CA ALA A 47 -9.66 2.44 19.00
C ALA A 47 -10.44 3.29 18.02
N ASN A 48 -11.59 2.79 17.57
CA ASN A 48 -12.50 3.54 16.72
C ASN A 48 -13.36 4.48 17.59
N THR A 49 -13.29 5.79 17.33
CA THR A 49 -13.95 6.81 18.14
C THR A 49 -15.44 6.98 17.84
N GLU A 50 -15.95 6.39 16.76
CA GLU A 50 -17.37 6.41 16.39
C GLU A 50 -18.11 5.20 16.92
N THR A 51 -17.49 4.02 16.86
CA THR A 51 -18.10 2.75 17.28
C THR A 51 -17.67 2.30 18.67
N THR A 52 -16.71 3.00 19.29
CA THR A 52 -16.11 2.67 20.60
C THR A 52 -15.45 1.30 20.63
N LYS A 53 -15.22 0.67 19.47
CA LYS A 53 -14.57 -0.64 19.36
C LYS A 53 -13.06 -0.47 19.35
N ALA A 54 -12.38 -1.28 20.16
CA ALA A 54 -10.93 -1.39 20.16
C ALA A 54 -10.50 -2.70 19.50
N THR A 55 -9.49 -2.62 18.64
CA THR A 55 -8.86 -3.76 17.98
C THR A 55 -7.35 -3.71 18.22
N GLY A 56 -6.75 -4.85 18.49
CA GLY A 56 -5.30 -5.01 18.55
C GLY A 56 -4.80 -5.88 17.41
N SER A 57 -3.58 -5.61 16.95
CA SER A 57 -2.83 -6.50 16.09
C SER A 57 -1.38 -6.59 16.55
N LEU A 58 -0.80 -7.76 16.35
CA LEU A 58 0.60 -8.05 16.62
C LEU A 58 1.19 -8.63 15.34
N GLU A 59 2.16 -7.94 14.76
CA GLU A 59 2.93 -8.39 13.60
C GLU A 59 4.36 -8.70 14.04
N THR A 60 4.76 -9.96 13.90
CA THR A 60 6.11 -10.44 14.18
C THR A 60 6.76 -10.77 12.85
N LYS A 61 7.83 -10.04 12.52
CA LYS A 61 8.57 -10.22 11.28
C LYS A 61 9.98 -10.69 11.59
N TYR A 62 10.32 -11.88 11.15
CA TYR A 62 11.63 -12.48 11.36
C TYR A 62 12.35 -12.67 10.04
N ARG A 63 13.50 -12.01 9.89
CA ARG A 63 14.32 -12.07 8.68
C ARG A 63 15.56 -12.92 8.92
N TRP A 64 15.64 -14.03 8.20
CA TRP A 64 16.84 -14.84 8.03
C TRP A 64 17.53 -14.44 6.72
N THR A 65 18.32 -13.38 6.80
CA THR A 65 19.04 -12.82 5.65
C THR A 65 20.05 -13.79 5.04
N GLU A 66 20.57 -14.75 5.81
CA GLU A 66 21.51 -15.76 5.29
C GLU A 66 20.85 -16.76 4.32
N TYR A 67 19.54 -16.98 4.43
CA TYR A 67 18.80 -17.96 3.61
C TYR A 67 17.73 -17.30 2.72
N GLY A 68 17.66 -15.97 2.68
CA GLY A 68 16.60 -15.25 1.96
C GLY A 68 15.19 -15.49 2.53
N LEU A 69 15.09 -15.97 3.77
CA LEU A 69 13.83 -16.36 4.40
C LEU A 69 13.27 -15.22 5.25
N MET A 70 11.97 -14.95 5.11
CA MET A 70 11.26 -13.96 5.89
C MET A 70 9.93 -14.55 6.38
N LEU A 71 9.84 -14.79 7.68
CA LEU A 71 8.61 -15.21 8.35
C LEU A 71 7.89 -13.97 8.86
N THR A 72 6.66 -13.74 8.41
CA THR A 72 5.78 -12.69 8.93
C THR A 72 4.56 -13.33 9.55
N GLU A 73 4.45 -13.27 10.87
CA GLU A 73 3.28 -13.74 11.62
C GLU A 73 2.46 -12.54 12.06
N LYS A 74 1.19 -12.50 11.66
CA LYS A 74 0.24 -11.44 12.00
C LYS A 74 -0.90 -12.04 12.80
N ARG A 75 -1.10 -11.56 14.01
CA ARG A 75 -2.16 -11.99 14.92
C ARG A 75 -3.04 -10.81 15.29
N ASN A 76 -4.33 -10.94 15.06
CA ASN A 76 -5.32 -9.93 15.41
C ASN A 76 -6.13 -10.37 16.65
N THR A 77 -6.73 -9.41 17.37
CA THR A 77 -7.63 -9.70 18.51
C THR A 77 -8.97 -10.30 18.08
N ASP A 78 -9.29 -10.28 16.78
CA ASP A 78 -10.46 -10.95 16.18
C ASP A 78 -10.25 -12.47 15.98
N ASN A 79 -9.21 -13.03 16.60
CA ASN A 79 -8.81 -14.43 16.52
C ASN A 79 -8.28 -14.86 15.13
N THR A 80 -8.02 -13.92 14.22
CA THR A 80 -7.36 -14.21 12.94
C THR A 80 -5.85 -14.29 13.14
N VAL A 81 -5.25 -15.39 12.69
CA VAL A 81 -3.80 -15.59 12.65
C VAL A 81 -3.41 -15.82 11.19
N GLY A 82 -2.57 -14.95 10.65
CA GLY A 82 -1.92 -15.11 9.36
C GLY A 82 -0.44 -15.41 9.55
N THR A 83 0.05 -16.48 8.94
CA THR A 83 1.48 -16.77 8.88
C THR A 83 1.90 -16.74 7.43
N GLU A 84 2.76 -15.79 7.07
CA GLU A 84 3.32 -15.63 5.74
C GLU A 84 4.81 -16.05 5.78
N ILE A 85 5.20 -16.99 4.92
CA ILE A 85 6.60 -17.39 4.76
C ILE A 85 7.03 -16.94 3.38
N THR A 86 7.82 -15.88 3.31
CA THR A 86 8.43 -15.41 2.06
C THR A 86 9.82 -16.01 1.94
N VAL A 87 10.06 -16.75 0.84
CA VAL A 87 11.39 -17.21 0.45
C VAL A 87 11.83 -16.40 -0.75
N GLU A 88 12.78 -15.50 -0.57
CA GLU A 88 13.42 -14.79 -1.67
C GLU A 88 14.36 -15.75 -2.42
N ASP A 89 14.41 -15.63 -3.74
CA ASP A 89 15.37 -16.29 -4.66
C ASP A 89 15.24 -17.79 -4.97
N GLN A 90 14.23 -18.54 -4.49
CA GLN A 90 14.21 -20.00 -4.76
C GLN A 90 13.07 -20.61 -5.61
N LEU A 91 11.79 -20.21 -5.59
CA LEU A 91 10.80 -21.06 -6.32
C LEU A 91 9.53 -20.43 -6.93
N THR A 92 8.87 -19.43 -6.33
CA THR A 92 7.51 -19.02 -6.79
C THR A 92 7.45 -17.65 -7.46
N GLY A 93 8.55 -16.90 -7.45
CA GLY A 93 8.65 -15.61 -8.13
C GLY A 93 9.92 -15.49 -8.97
N TYR A 94 9.79 -15.56 -10.29
CA TYR A 94 10.94 -15.43 -11.17
C TYR A 94 11.14 -13.97 -11.58
N LYS A 95 12.19 -13.35 -11.04
CA LYS A 95 12.59 -11.96 -11.31
C LYS A 95 13.80 -11.95 -12.24
N ARG A 96 13.58 -11.67 -13.52
CA ARG A 96 14.64 -11.33 -14.49
C ARG A 96 14.61 -9.84 -14.78
N GLU A 97 15.65 -9.34 -15.43
CA GLU A 97 15.86 -7.91 -15.73
C GLU A 97 14.69 -7.22 -16.46
N HIS A 98 13.71 -7.97 -16.98
CA HIS A 98 12.52 -7.45 -17.68
C HIS A 98 11.23 -8.20 -17.34
N ILE A 99 11.27 -9.20 -16.46
CA ILE A 99 10.13 -10.10 -16.19
C ILE A 99 10.01 -10.34 -14.70
N ASN A 100 8.82 -10.16 -14.14
CA ASN A 100 8.48 -10.55 -12.79
C ASN A 100 7.24 -11.44 -12.84
N LEU A 101 7.44 -12.71 -12.52
CA LEU A 101 6.37 -13.69 -12.35
C LEU A 101 6.09 -13.84 -10.86
N GLY A 102 4.81 -13.95 -10.50
CA GLY A 102 4.36 -14.31 -9.16
C GLY A 102 3.22 -15.33 -9.27
N CYS A 103 3.22 -16.31 -8.39
CA CYS A 103 2.12 -17.25 -8.24
C CYS A 103 1.80 -17.32 -6.75
N ASP A 104 0.58 -16.94 -6.40
CA ASP A 104 0.03 -17.09 -5.07
C ASP A 104 -1.02 -18.20 -5.09
N MET A 105 -1.04 -19.03 -4.05
CA MET A 105 -1.98 -20.14 -3.92
C MET A 105 -2.62 -20.02 -2.54
N ASP A 106 -3.88 -19.65 -2.53
CA ASP A 106 -4.68 -19.57 -1.32
C ASP A 106 -5.46 -20.87 -1.12
N PHE A 107 -5.29 -21.49 0.05
CA PHE A 107 -5.94 -22.75 0.42
C PHE A 107 -7.06 -22.48 1.40
N ASP A 108 -8.21 -22.06 0.88
CA ASP A 108 -9.43 -21.92 1.67
C ASP A 108 -10.21 -23.25 1.77
N ILE A 109 -11.02 -23.39 2.82
CA ILE A 109 -11.94 -24.51 3.04
C ILE A 109 -12.96 -24.62 1.89
N ALA A 110 -13.33 -23.49 1.27
CA ALA A 110 -14.23 -23.45 0.11
C ALA A 110 -13.58 -24.03 -1.17
N GLY A 111 -12.26 -24.20 -1.18
CA GLY A 111 -11.47 -24.75 -2.27
C GLY A 111 -10.25 -23.88 -2.60
N PRO A 112 -9.15 -24.46 -3.11
CA PRO A 112 -7.96 -23.69 -3.48
C PRO A 112 -8.24 -22.64 -4.55
N SER A 113 -7.66 -21.46 -4.40
CA SER A 113 -7.59 -20.45 -5.46
C SER A 113 -6.13 -20.20 -5.85
N ILE A 114 -5.90 -19.99 -7.14
CA ILE A 114 -4.56 -19.79 -7.71
C ILE A 114 -4.56 -18.43 -8.36
N GLN A 115 -3.74 -17.52 -7.84
CA GLN A 115 -3.53 -16.20 -8.39
C GLN A 115 -2.19 -16.14 -9.13
N GLY A 116 -2.25 -16.01 -10.45
CA GLY A 116 -1.08 -15.77 -11.28
C GLY A 116 -0.88 -14.28 -11.53
N ALA A 117 0.36 -13.80 -11.43
CA ALA A 117 0.75 -12.44 -11.77
C ALA A 117 1.98 -12.46 -12.68
N LEU A 118 1.95 -11.66 -13.74
CA LEU A 118 3.05 -11.46 -14.66
C LEU A 118 3.22 -9.97 -14.92
N VAL A 119 4.44 -9.45 -14.74
CA VAL A 119 4.79 -8.08 -15.09
C VAL A 119 6.00 -8.08 -16.00
N LEU A 120 5.84 -7.50 -17.18
CA LEU A 120 6.90 -7.25 -18.13
C LEU A 120 7.32 -5.79 -18.03
N GLY A 121 8.62 -5.53 -18.02
CA GLY A 121 9.18 -4.18 -18.04
C GLY A 121 10.09 -3.99 -19.24
N TYR A 122 9.96 -2.89 -19.96
CA TYR A 122 10.85 -2.53 -21.06
C TYR A 122 11.00 -1.00 -21.15
N GLU A 123 12.23 -0.48 -21.08
CA GLU A 123 12.54 0.96 -21.18
C GLU A 123 11.61 1.88 -20.33
N GLY A 124 11.32 1.46 -19.09
CA GLY A 124 10.45 2.21 -18.17
C GLY A 124 8.96 1.93 -18.32
N TRP A 125 8.52 1.33 -19.44
CA TRP A 125 7.16 0.80 -19.58
C TRP A 125 7.01 -0.49 -18.78
N LEU A 126 5.83 -0.67 -18.19
CA LEU A 126 5.44 -1.81 -17.38
C LEU A 126 4.09 -2.31 -17.89
N ALA A 127 4.00 -3.57 -18.25
CA ALA A 127 2.75 -4.24 -18.59
C ALA A 127 2.54 -5.40 -17.61
N GLY A 128 1.47 -5.31 -16.83
CA GLY A 128 1.08 -6.30 -15.83
C GLY A 128 -0.19 -7.03 -16.25
N TYR A 129 -0.23 -8.33 -15.98
CA TYR A 129 -1.42 -9.15 -16.04
C TYR A 129 -1.54 -9.95 -14.76
N GLN A 130 -2.74 -9.98 -14.18
CA GLN A 130 -3.05 -10.78 -13.01
C GLN A 130 -4.34 -11.56 -13.30
N MET A 131 -4.32 -12.85 -12.96
CA MET A 131 -5.45 -13.75 -13.09
C MET A 131 -5.71 -14.44 -11.76
N ASN A 132 -6.97 -14.63 -11.39
CA ASN A 132 -7.36 -15.46 -10.26
C ASN A 132 -8.24 -16.61 -10.74
N PHE A 133 -7.87 -17.84 -10.37
CA PHE A 133 -8.59 -19.04 -10.75
C PHE A 133 -9.09 -19.77 -9.50
N GLU A 134 -10.40 -19.90 -9.35
CA GLU A 134 -11.02 -20.67 -8.26
C GLU A 134 -11.23 -22.12 -8.70
N THR A 135 -10.52 -23.07 -8.09
CA THR A 135 -10.62 -24.50 -8.45
C THR A 135 -11.99 -25.10 -8.13
N ALA A 136 -12.67 -24.60 -7.09
CA ALA A 136 -14.00 -25.06 -6.68
C ALA A 136 -15.07 -24.82 -7.75
N LYS A 137 -15.00 -23.69 -8.46
CA LYS A 137 -15.91 -23.34 -9.56
C LYS A 137 -15.35 -23.68 -10.93
N SER A 138 -14.05 -23.98 -11.01
CA SER A 138 -13.30 -24.15 -12.26
C SER A 138 -13.47 -22.97 -13.23
N GLN A 139 -13.48 -21.75 -12.67
CA GLN A 139 -13.67 -20.52 -13.43
C GLN A 139 -12.62 -19.48 -13.04
N VAL A 140 -12.21 -18.68 -14.03
CA VAL A 140 -11.40 -17.47 -13.80
C VAL A 140 -12.34 -16.43 -13.21
N THR A 141 -12.11 -16.05 -11.95
CA THR A 141 -12.99 -15.10 -11.25
C THR A 141 -12.48 -13.68 -11.30
N GLN A 142 -11.18 -13.47 -11.55
CA GLN A 142 -10.61 -12.14 -11.74
C GLN A 142 -9.60 -12.13 -12.87
N SER A 143 -9.66 -11.08 -13.70
CA SER A 143 -8.69 -10.82 -14.76
C SER A 143 -8.38 -9.33 -14.77
N ASN A 144 -7.19 -8.99 -14.27
CA ASN A 144 -6.75 -7.61 -14.15
C ASN A 144 -5.58 -7.34 -15.10
N PHE A 145 -5.70 -6.28 -15.88
CA PHE A 145 -4.65 -5.78 -16.75
C PHE A 145 -4.13 -4.46 -16.20
N ALA A 146 -2.83 -4.27 -16.23
CA ALA A 146 -2.22 -3.02 -15.84
C ALA A 146 -1.17 -2.57 -16.86
N VAL A 147 -1.15 -1.28 -17.17
CA VAL A 147 -0.08 -0.67 -17.93
C VAL A 147 0.43 0.53 -17.14
N GLY A 148 1.73 0.63 -16.99
CA GLY A 148 2.36 1.73 -16.29
C GLY A 148 3.62 2.20 -16.99
N TYR A 149 4.06 3.38 -16.60
CA TYR A 149 5.34 3.93 -17.00
C TYR A 149 6.03 4.44 -15.74
N LYS A 150 7.23 3.96 -15.45
CA LYS A 150 7.96 4.26 -14.23
C LYS A 150 9.31 4.86 -14.55
N THR A 151 9.53 6.05 -14.00
CA THR A 151 10.82 6.74 -13.91
C THR A 151 11.14 7.02 -12.44
N ASP A 152 12.29 7.62 -12.13
CA ASP A 152 12.67 7.96 -10.74
C ASP A 152 11.76 9.03 -10.13
N GLU A 153 11.29 9.97 -10.95
CA GLU A 153 10.49 11.12 -10.50
C GLU A 153 9.01 11.00 -10.81
N PHE A 154 8.64 10.23 -11.84
CA PHE A 154 7.27 10.13 -12.32
C PHE A 154 6.87 8.68 -12.51
N GLN A 155 5.67 8.33 -12.04
CA GLN A 155 5.08 7.02 -12.29
C GLN A 155 3.63 7.18 -12.74
N LEU A 156 3.33 6.67 -13.92
CA LEU A 156 1.96 6.48 -14.41
C LEU A 156 1.58 5.03 -14.19
N HIS A 157 0.38 4.79 -13.72
CA HIS A 157 -0.19 3.46 -13.60
C HIS A 157 -1.65 3.51 -14.01
N THR A 158 -2.04 2.64 -14.92
CA THR A 158 -3.42 2.43 -15.35
C THR A 158 -3.72 0.95 -15.17
N ASN A 159 -4.92 0.64 -14.72
CA ASN A 159 -5.38 -0.73 -14.55
C ASN A 159 -6.83 -0.86 -14.98
N VAL A 160 -7.17 -2.06 -15.44
CA VAL A 160 -8.51 -2.47 -15.81
C VAL A 160 -8.76 -3.78 -15.08
N ASN A 161 -9.76 -3.81 -14.20
CA ASN A 161 -10.15 -5.01 -13.48
C ASN A 161 -11.47 -5.52 -14.06
N ASP A 162 -11.51 -6.81 -14.39
CA ASP A 162 -12.69 -7.53 -14.87
C ASP A 162 -13.43 -6.82 -16.01
N GLU A 163 -12.66 -6.12 -16.86
CA GLU A 163 -13.14 -5.32 -18.02
C GLU A 163 -14.16 -4.22 -17.70
N THR A 164 -14.43 -3.98 -16.42
CA THR A 164 -15.53 -3.11 -15.97
C THR A 164 -15.05 -2.00 -15.07
N GLU A 165 -14.01 -2.22 -14.26
CA GLU A 165 -13.44 -1.18 -13.39
C GLU A 165 -12.13 -0.66 -13.98
N PHE A 166 -12.07 0.64 -14.17
CA PHE A 166 -10.90 1.31 -14.70
C PHE A 166 -10.29 2.18 -13.61
N GLY A 167 -8.98 2.05 -13.42
CA GLY A 167 -8.20 2.83 -12.48
C GLY A 167 -7.00 3.48 -13.17
N GLY A 168 -6.63 4.64 -12.67
CA GLY A 168 -5.51 5.43 -13.16
C GLY A 168 -4.91 6.21 -12.01
N SER A 169 -3.61 6.10 -11.83
CA SER A 169 -2.88 6.88 -10.84
C SER A 169 -1.61 7.47 -11.44
N ILE A 170 -1.32 8.70 -11.04
CA ILE A 170 -0.13 9.43 -11.41
C ILE A 170 0.59 9.74 -10.11
N TYR A 171 1.86 9.38 -10.00
CA TYR A 171 2.75 9.80 -8.94
C TYR A 171 3.80 10.72 -9.52
N GLN A 172 4.05 11.84 -8.85
CA GLN A 172 5.08 12.78 -9.23
C GLN A 172 5.85 13.24 -7.99
N LYS A 173 7.15 13.02 -8.02
CA LYS A 173 8.09 13.54 -7.02
C LYS A 173 8.61 14.88 -7.51
N VAL A 174 7.96 15.96 -7.06
CA VAL A 174 8.28 17.33 -7.46
C VAL A 174 9.63 17.77 -6.87
N ASN A 175 9.94 17.37 -5.64
CA ASN A 175 11.22 17.64 -4.98
C ASN A 175 11.52 16.57 -3.92
N LYS A 176 12.73 16.55 -3.35
CA LYS A 176 13.12 15.66 -2.23
C LYS A 176 12.19 15.74 -1.02
N LYS A 177 11.46 16.86 -0.88
CA LYS A 177 10.51 17.12 0.21
C LYS A 177 9.04 17.04 -0.21
N LEU A 178 8.72 17.07 -1.51
CA LEU A 178 7.34 17.14 -2.00
C LEU A 178 7.04 16.02 -3.00
N GLU A 179 6.06 15.21 -2.64
CA GLU A 179 5.51 14.13 -3.46
C GLU A 179 4.03 14.41 -3.70
N THR A 180 3.57 14.31 -4.94
CA THR A 180 2.16 14.46 -5.31
C THR A 180 1.68 13.18 -5.97
N ALA A 181 0.39 12.91 -5.82
CA ALA A 181 -0.27 11.81 -6.46
C ALA A 181 -1.69 12.22 -6.89
N VAL A 182 -2.11 11.73 -8.04
CA VAL A 182 -3.49 11.83 -8.52
C VAL A 182 -4.00 10.41 -8.67
N ASN A 183 -5.22 10.16 -8.25
CA ASN A 183 -5.90 8.89 -8.47
C ASN A 183 -7.24 9.16 -9.15
N LEU A 184 -7.59 8.31 -10.10
CA LEU A 184 -8.79 8.36 -10.92
C LEU A 184 -9.32 6.93 -10.98
N ALA A 185 -10.60 6.73 -10.70
CA ALA A 185 -11.25 5.45 -10.85
C ALA A 185 -12.67 5.66 -11.37
N TRP A 186 -13.09 4.82 -12.31
CA TRP A 186 -14.45 4.82 -12.82
C TRP A 186 -14.87 3.40 -13.18
N THR A 187 -16.18 3.16 -13.25
CA THR A 187 -16.75 1.86 -13.60
C THR A 187 -17.57 2.00 -14.87
N ALA A 188 -17.36 1.11 -15.83
CA ALA A 188 -18.15 1.06 -17.06
C ALA A 188 -19.64 0.85 -16.73
N GLY A 189 -20.51 1.64 -17.37
CA GLY A 189 -21.94 1.64 -17.08
C GLY A 189 -22.36 2.50 -15.89
N ASN A 190 -21.42 3.16 -15.20
CA ASN A 190 -21.69 4.14 -14.17
C ASN A 190 -21.16 5.53 -14.57
N SER A 191 -21.98 6.58 -14.39
CA SER A 191 -21.59 7.96 -14.68
C SER A 191 -20.69 8.59 -13.61
N ASN A 192 -20.55 7.93 -12.45
CA ASN A 192 -19.74 8.43 -11.35
C ASN A 192 -18.26 8.15 -11.60
N THR A 193 -17.47 9.22 -11.57
CA THR A 193 -16.01 9.14 -11.60
C THR A 193 -15.46 9.58 -10.25
N CYS A 194 -14.66 8.73 -9.63
CA CYS A 194 -13.95 9.03 -8.40
C CYS A 194 -12.58 9.59 -8.76
N PHE A 195 -12.31 10.84 -8.39
CA PHE A 195 -10.98 11.41 -8.53
C PHE A 195 -10.50 11.93 -7.18
N GLY A 196 -9.19 11.86 -6.96
CA GLY A 196 -8.53 12.38 -5.77
C GLY A 196 -7.16 12.92 -6.12
N ILE A 197 -6.75 13.97 -5.42
CA ILE A 197 -5.41 14.55 -5.52
C ILE A 197 -4.82 14.54 -4.13
N ALA A 198 -3.63 13.97 -3.95
CA ALA A 198 -2.91 14.00 -2.70
C ALA A 198 -1.52 14.58 -2.88
N ALA A 199 -1.06 15.28 -1.85
CA ALA A 199 0.27 15.84 -1.76
C ALA A 199 0.82 15.53 -0.37
N LYS A 200 2.09 15.10 -0.35
CA LYS A 200 2.85 14.81 0.85
C LYS A 200 4.07 15.70 0.86
N TYR A 201 4.17 16.52 1.89
CA TYR A 201 5.26 17.45 2.12
C TYR A 201 6.00 17.08 3.41
N GLN A 202 7.31 16.86 3.30
CA GLN A 202 8.21 16.59 4.42
C GLN A 202 8.95 17.89 4.81
N ILE A 203 8.62 18.48 5.96
CA ILE A 203 9.37 19.63 6.51
C ILE A 203 10.53 19.09 7.36
N ASP A 204 11.73 19.23 6.79
CA ASP A 204 13.08 19.00 7.30
C ASP A 204 13.41 17.64 7.96
N PRO A 205 14.44 16.93 7.45
CA PRO A 205 14.98 15.75 8.11
C PRO A 205 15.94 16.05 9.28
N ASP A 206 16.40 17.29 9.46
CA ASP A 206 17.53 17.66 10.35
C ASP A 206 17.17 18.53 11.57
N ALA A 207 15.89 18.61 11.96
CA ALA A 207 15.50 19.44 13.11
C ALA A 207 15.66 18.67 14.45
N TYR A 208 16.81 18.80 15.11
CA TYR A 208 17.04 18.47 16.53
C TYR A 208 17.99 19.49 17.20
N PRO A 209 17.91 19.81 18.52
CA PRO A 209 16.85 19.65 19.50
C PRO A 209 16.30 21.03 19.90
N ARG A 210 15.15 21.43 19.38
CA ARG A 210 14.25 22.40 20.06
C ARG A 210 12.92 22.54 19.36
N HIS A 211 12.84 22.18 18.07
CA HIS A 211 11.59 22.08 17.34
C HIS A 211 11.59 20.85 16.45
N PRO A 212 10.66 19.90 16.62
CA PRO A 212 10.61 18.70 15.81
C PRO A 212 9.94 18.94 14.45
N GLY A 213 10.46 18.26 13.42
CA GLY A 213 9.99 18.33 12.04
C GLY A 213 8.50 18.06 11.90
N ARG A 214 7.85 18.80 10.99
CA ARG A 214 6.41 18.75 10.72
C ARG A 214 6.15 18.21 9.31
N GLY A 215 5.57 17.04 9.15
CA GLY A 215 5.08 16.63 7.83
C GLY A 215 3.66 17.16 7.62
N PHE A 216 3.35 17.73 6.46
CA PHE A 216 1.97 17.97 6.05
C PHE A 216 1.61 17.05 4.90
N LYS A 217 0.52 16.32 5.02
CA LYS A 217 -0.12 15.68 3.89
C LYS A 217 -1.50 16.27 3.69
N CYS A 218 -1.84 16.58 2.46
CA CYS A 218 -3.16 17.06 2.08
C CYS A 218 -3.70 16.14 1.00
N ALA A 219 -4.88 15.57 1.20
CA ALA A 219 -5.61 14.89 0.13
C ALA A 219 -6.93 15.65 -0.10
N ILE A 220 -7.17 16.02 -1.35
CA ILE A 220 -8.36 16.71 -1.83
C ILE A 220 -9.17 15.69 -2.64
N PHE A 221 -10.35 15.37 -2.10
CA PHE A 221 -11.45 14.70 -2.79
C PHE A 221 -12.64 15.69 -2.85
N THR A 222 -13.88 15.20 -2.82
CA THR A 222 -15.08 15.97 -2.43
C THR A 222 -14.95 16.61 -1.04
N PHE A 223 -13.95 16.19 -0.24
CA PHE A 223 -13.61 16.69 1.09
C PHE A 223 -12.11 16.97 1.19
N ILE A 224 -11.70 17.90 2.05
CA ILE A 224 -10.28 18.19 2.31
C ILE A 224 -9.83 17.43 3.54
N LEU A 225 -8.76 16.64 3.38
CA LEU A 225 -8.16 15.86 4.46
C LEU A 225 -6.77 16.41 4.74
N LEU A 226 -6.60 16.98 5.94
CA LEU A 226 -5.31 17.47 6.43
C LEU A 226 -4.74 16.47 7.41
N VAL A 227 -3.51 16.02 7.16
CA VAL A 227 -2.74 15.18 8.08
C VAL A 227 -1.48 15.93 8.47
N CYS A 228 -1.28 16.09 9.77
CA CYS A 228 -0.07 16.64 10.33
C CYS A 228 0.68 15.52 11.06
N LEU A 229 1.94 15.31 10.68
CA LEU A 229 2.85 14.39 11.35
C LEU A 229 3.86 15.23 12.14
N ILE A 230 3.90 14.99 13.46
CA ILE A 230 4.79 15.69 14.39
C ILE A 230 5.64 14.65 15.08
N ASN A 231 6.96 14.84 15.11
CA ASN A 231 7.89 13.92 15.76
C ASN A 231 8.45 14.50 17.07
N PRO A 232 7.67 14.60 18.16
CA PRO A 232 8.10 15.30 19.38
C PRO A 232 9.38 14.73 20.02
N HIS A 233 9.72 13.47 19.76
CA HIS A 233 10.92 12.78 20.22
C HIS A 233 11.43 11.83 19.12
N PRO A 234 12.74 11.51 19.00
CA PRO A 234 13.26 10.56 18.00
C PRO A 234 12.63 9.16 18.02
N LEU A 235 11.89 8.80 19.07
CA LEU A 235 11.21 7.52 19.24
C LEU A 235 9.68 7.62 19.19
N VAL A 236 9.12 8.83 19.02
CA VAL A 236 7.67 9.06 19.07
C VAL A 236 7.23 9.80 17.82
N VAL A 237 6.31 9.18 17.08
CA VAL A 237 5.63 9.77 15.93
C VAL A 237 4.19 10.03 16.32
N LEU A 238 3.77 11.30 16.32
CA LEU A 238 2.38 11.69 16.52
C LEU A 238 1.76 12.06 15.17
N LEU A 239 0.60 11.48 14.88
CA LEU A 239 -0.13 11.73 13.65
C LEU A 239 -1.54 12.22 13.98
N THR A 240 -1.87 13.42 13.51
CA THR A 240 -3.22 13.99 13.63
C THR A 240 -3.87 14.08 12.26
N VAL A 241 -5.10 13.58 12.15
CA VAL A 241 -5.91 13.59 10.92
C VAL A 241 -7.14 14.44 11.17
N THR A 242 -7.42 15.39 10.29
CA THR A 242 -8.65 16.19 10.34
C THR A 242 -9.29 16.21 8.96
N GLN A 243 -10.55 15.78 8.91
CA GLN A 243 -11.36 15.80 7.68
C GLN A 243 -12.34 16.96 7.74
N PHE A 244 -12.33 17.79 6.70
CA PHE A 244 -13.31 18.86 6.51
C PHE A 244 -14.32 18.41 5.46
N HIS A 245 -15.57 18.22 5.90
CA HIS A 245 -16.69 18.05 4.96
C HIS A 245 -17.18 19.43 4.52
N PHE A 246 -17.10 19.73 3.21
CA PHE A 246 -17.86 20.84 2.65
C PHE A 246 -19.28 20.35 2.41
N THR A 247 -20.17 20.58 3.37
CA THR A 247 -21.60 20.63 3.05
C THR A 247 -21.80 21.79 2.07
N GLN A 248 -22.38 21.49 0.91
CA GLN A 248 -22.81 22.47 -0.08
C GLN A 248 -23.52 23.64 0.65
N LEU A 249 -22.88 24.80 0.68
CA LEU A 249 -23.55 26.07 0.96
C LEU A 249 -24.39 26.37 -0.28
N TYR A 250 -25.65 25.92 -0.26
CA TYR A 250 -26.70 26.47 -1.10
C TYR A 250 -27.26 27.73 -0.44
#